data_AF-A0A7C1I556-F1
#
_entry.id   AF-A0A7C1I556-F1
#
_cell.length_a   1.000
_cell.length_b   1.000
_cell.length_c   1.000
_cell.angle_alpha   90.00
_cell.angle_beta   90.00
_cell.angle_gamma   90.00
#
_symmetry.space_group_name_H-M   'P 1'
#
loop_
_entity.id
_entity.type
_entity.pdbx_description
1 polymer ?
#
loop_
_entity_poly.entity_id
_entity_poly.type
_entity_poly.pdbx_seq_one_letter_code
_entity_poly.pdbx_strand_id
1 'polypeptide(L)'
;MSKVKSIVVELFKLKQTVLLILTGIFAYLIAAGGDSSLIVLAKLTLSMFLTISGTTGFNMVLDRDIDALMFRTRSRPLPDGRLSVSESFFIQR
;
A
#
# COMPACT_ATOMS: atom_id res chain seq x y z
N MET A 1 -13.80 15.06 -6.64
CA MET A 1 -12.73 14.79 -5.64
C MET A 1 -12.92 13.54 -4.76
N SER A 2 -14.08 12.87 -4.72
CA SER A 2 -14.25 11.65 -3.89
C SER A 2 -13.76 10.35 -4.55
N LYS A 3 -13.90 10.20 -5.88
CA LYS A 3 -13.46 8.98 -6.61
C LYS A 3 -11.96 8.69 -6.50
N VAL A 4 -11.10 9.70 -6.73
CA VAL A 4 -9.63 9.52 -6.66
C VAL A 4 -9.20 9.12 -5.25
N LYS A 5 -9.78 9.72 -4.20
CA LYS A 5 -9.48 9.33 -2.83
C LYS A 5 -9.91 7.90 -2.53
N SER A 6 -11.10 7.47 -2.94
CA SER A 6 -11.55 6.10 -2.67
C SER A 6 -10.69 5.07 -3.39
N ILE A 7 -10.30 5.37 -4.63
CA ILE A 7 -9.39 4.53 -5.42
C ILE A 7 -8.05 4.37 -4.71
N VAL A 8 -7.42 5.46 -4.28
CA VAL A 8 -6.12 5.41 -3.59
C VAL A 8 -6.24 4.68 -2.24
N VAL A 9 -7.33 4.89 -1.50
CA VAL A 9 -7.58 4.20 -0.22
C VAL A 9 -7.75 2.69 -0.41
N GLU A 10 -8.46 2.27 -1.47
CA GLU A 10 -8.63 0.87 -1.81
C GLU A 10 -7.33 0.25 -2.32
N LEU A 11 -6.63 0.94 -3.23
CA LEU A 11 -5.43 0.44 -3.91
C LEU A 11 -4.28 0.21 -2.93
N PHE A 12 -4.06 1.14 -2.01
CA PHE A 12 -2.97 1.05 -1.04
C PHE A 12 -3.38 0.47 0.31
N LYS A 13 -4.62 -0.05 0.41
CA LYS A 13 -5.21 -0.59 1.64
C LYS A 13 -4.77 0.19 2.88
N LEU A 14 -5.04 1.50 2.91
CA LEU A 14 -4.40 2.42 3.87
C LEU A 14 -4.50 1.99 5.34
N LYS A 15 -5.59 1.34 5.75
CA LYS A 15 -5.73 0.77 7.10
C LYS A 15 -4.65 -0.28 7.42
N GLN A 16 -4.36 -1.17 6.47
CA GLN A 16 -3.33 -2.20 6.61
C GLN A 16 -1.94 -1.57 6.62
N THR A 17 -1.68 -0.61 5.74
CA THR A 17 -0.41 0.12 5.65
C THR A 17 -0.10 0.88 6.92
N VAL A 18 -1.08 1.59 7.49
CA VAL A 18 -0.92 2.30 8.78
C VAL A 18 -0.63 1.33 9.92
N LEU A 19 -1.33 0.20 10.00
CA LEU A 19 -1.08 -0.81 11.04
C LEU A 19 0.34 -1.38 10.94
N LEU A 20 0.84 -1.62 9.73
CA LEU A 20 2.17 -2.16 9.51
C LEU A 20 3.28 -1.13 9.82
N ILE A 21 3.05 0.13 9.46
CA ILE A 21 3.97 1.22 9.84
C ILE A 21 4.01 1.38 11.35
N LEU A 22 2.86 1.35 12.03
CA LEU A 22 2.79 1.49 13.48
C LEU A 22 3.54 0.37 14.20
N THR A 23 3.33 -0.88 13.78
CA THR A 23 4.07 -2.04 14.32
C THR A 23 5.57 -1.94 14.05
N GLY A 24 5.97 -1.48 12.87
CA GLY A 24 7.38 -1.23 12.52
C GLY A 24 8.04 -0.13 13.37
N ILE A 25 7.31 0.94 13.68
CA ILE A 25 7.78 2.01 14.57
C ILE A 25 8.00 1.47 15.98
N PHE A 26 7.04 0.71 16.54
CA PHE A 26 7.21 0.11 17.86
C PHE A 26 8.39 -0.86 17.91
N ALA A 27 8.57 -1.69 16.87
CA ALA A 27 9.72 -2.58 16.77
C ALA A 27 11.04 -1.81 16.77
N TYR A 28 11.13 -0.69 16.04
CA TYR A 28 12.32 0.17 16.04
C TYR A 28 12.57 0.80 17.42
N LEU A 29 11.54 1.32 18.08
CA LEU A 29 11.69 1.93 19.41
C LEU A 29 12.18 0.92 20.47
N ILE A 30 11.66 -0.31 20.42
CA ILE A 30 12.12 -1.40 21.31
C ILE A 30 13.58 -1.75 21.01
N ALA A 31 13.94 -1.88 19.73
CA ALA A 31 15.30 -2.24 19.32
C ALA A 31 16.34 -1.13 19.61
N ALA A 32 15.93 0.14 19.55
CA ALA A 32 16.81 1.28 19.80
C ALA A 32 17.18 1.46 21.29
N GLY A 33 16.47 0.81 22.21
CA GLY A 33 16.87 0.73 23.63
C GLY A 33 17.03 2.07 24.36
N GLY A 34 16.48 3.17 23.84
CA GLY A 34 16.59 4.52 24.39
C GLY A 34 17.41 5.50 23.54
N ASP A 35 18.21 5.03 22.57
CA ASP A 35 18.98 5.88 21.66
C ASP A 35 18.34 5.92 20.26
N SER A 36 17.14 6.51 20.19
CA SER A 36 16.36 6.58 18.95
C SER A 36 16.68 7.85 18.17
N SER A 37 17.31 7.70 17.00
CA SER A 37 17.50 8.82 16.06
C SER A 37 16.19 9.14 15.32
N LEU A 38 15.74 10.40 15.41
CA LEU A 38 14.57 10.89 14.68
C LEU A 38 14.74 10.77 13.15
N ILE A 39 15.98 10.93 12.67
CA ILE A 39 16.32 10.82 11.25
C ILE A 39 16.15 9.38 10.78
N VAL A 40 16.58 8.40 11.58
CA VAL A 40 16.42 6.98 11.26
C VAL A 40 14.95 6.59 11.28
N LEU A 41 14.18 7.09 12.27
CA LEU A 41 12.73 6.87 12.33
C LEU A 41 12.00 7.43 11.09
N ALA A 42 12.37 8.63 10.64
CA ALA A 42 11.79 9.24 9.45
C ALA A 42 12.12 8.42 8.18
N LYS A 43 13.38 7.99 8.02
CA LYS A 43 13.82 7.13 6.90
C LYS A 43 13.09 5.78 6.92
N LEU A 44 12.97 5.16 8.09
CA LEU A 44 12.27 3.89 8.29
C LEU A 44 10.80 4.02 7.88
N THR A 45 10.11 5.04 8.39
CA THR A 45 8.70 5.28 8.10
C THR A 45 8.46 5.52 6.61
N LEU A 46 9.31 6.34 5.97
CA LEU A 46 9.23 6.59 4.53
C LEU A 46 9.49 5.32 3.71
N SER A 47 10.53 4.55 4.08
CA SER A 47 10.87 3.28 3.42
C SER A 47 9.75 2.26 3.55
N MET A 48 9.17 2.09 4.75
CA MET A 48 8.02 1.22 4.97
C MET A 48 6.82 1.67 4.15
N PHE A 49 6.48 2.96 4.19
CA PHE A 49 5.36 3.49 3.41
C PHE A 49 5.51 3.20 1.92
N LEU A 50 6.67 3.48 1.34
CA LEU A 50 6.95 3.21 -0.08
C LEU A 50 6.92 1.72 -0.40
N THR A 51 7.57 0.89 0.42
CA THR A 51 7.64 -0.56 0.21
C THR A 51 6.25 -1.20 0.30
N ILE A 52 5.49 -0.91 1.35
CA ILE A 52 4.15 -1.49 1.56
C ILE A 52 3.20 -1.04 0.45
N SER A 53 3.23 0.26 0.12
CA SER A 53 2.39 0.83 -0.93
C SER A 53 2.72 0.22 -2.30
N GLY A 54 4.01 0.11 -2.62
CA GLY A 54 4.50 -0.53 -3.83
C GLY A 54 4.09 -2.00 -3.92
N THR A 55 4.40 -2.82 -2.91
CA THR A 55 4.03 -4.24 -2.92
C THR A 55 2.50 -4.43 -2.98
N THR A 56 1.72 -3.59 -2.30
CA THR A 56 0.24 -3.71 -2.33
C THR A 56 -0.30 -3.37 -3.72
N GLY A 57 0.18 -2.29 -4.34
CA GLY A 57 -0.16 -1.96 -5.72
C GLY A 57 0.26 -3.07 -6.69
N PHE A 58 1.45 -3.63 -6.50
CA PHE A 58 2.00 -4.68 -7.36
C PHE A 58 1.16 -5.93 -7.31
N ASN A 59 0.80 -6.36 -6.09
CA ASN A 59 -0.08 -7.50 -5.89
C ASN A 59 -1.44 -7.27 -6.57
N MET A 60 -2.02 -6.07 -6.51
CA MET A 60 -3.29 -5.81 -7.19
C MET A 60 -3.20 -5.82 -8.72
N VAL A 61 -2.06 -5.41 -9.29
CA VAL A 61 -1.83 -5.49 -10.74
C VAL A 61 -1.65 -6.95 -11.17
N LEU A 62 -0.86 -7.72 -10.44
CA LEU A 62 -0.66 -9.15 -10.72
C LEU A 62 -1.93 -9.97 -10.54
N ASP A 63 -2.68 -9.71 -9.46
CA ASP A 63 -3.89 -10.45 -9.13
C ASP A 63 -5.10 -10.03 -9.97
N ARG A 64 -4.97 -9.04 -10.87
CA ARG A 64 -6.10 -8.50 -11.67
C ARG A 64 -6.95 -9.59 -12.32
N ASP A 65 -6.30 -10.54 -12.98
CA ASP A 65 -6.98 -11.58 -13.75
C ASP A 65 -7.66 -12.61 -12.83
N ILE A 66 -7.06 -12.87 -11.66
CA ILE A 66 -7.61 -13.75 -10.62
C ILE A 66 -8.78 -13.04 -9.91
N ASP A 67 -8.62 -11.77 -9.56
CA ASP A 67 -9.65 -10.96 -8.90
C ASP A 67 -10.90 -10.83 -9.77
N ALA A 68 -10.77 -10.77 -11.10
CA ALA A 68 -11.91 -10.75 -12.03
C ALA A 68 -12.80 -12.01 -11.93
N LEU A 69 -12.22 -13.16 -11.56
CA LEU A 69 -12.92 -14.44 -11.43
C LEU A 69 -13.52 -14.67 -10.03
N MET A 70 -13.16 -13.84 -9.05
CA MET A 70 -13.51 -14.03 -7.64
C MET A 70 -14.74 -13.20 -7.24
N PHE A 71 -15.78 -13.85 -6.70
CA PHE A 71 -17.03 -13.18 -6.29
C PHE A 71 -16.81 -12.00 -5.32
N ARG A 72 -15.81 -12.10 -4.43
CA ARG A 72 -15.51 -11.10 -3.41
C ARG A 72 -14.65 -9.93 -3.93
N THR A 73 -13.84 -10.12 -4.98
CA THR A 73 -12.81 -9.14 -5.40
C THR A 73 -12.95 -8.66 -6.84
N ARG A 74 -13.89 -9.23 -7.61
CA ARG A 74 -14.27 -8.79 -8.97
C ARG A 74 -14.67 -7.32 -9.07
N SER A 75 -15.16 -6.74 -7.98
CA SER A 75 -15.62 -5.34 -7.93
C SER A 75 -14.49 -4.36 -7.59
N ARG A 76 -13.23 -4.80 -7.52
CA ARG A 76 -12.06 -3.93 -7.26
C ARG A 76 -11.78 -3.02 -8.47
N PRO A 77 -11.14 -1.85 -8.28
CA PRO A 77 -10.97 -0.85 -9.34
C PRO A 77 -10.26 -1.35 -10.61
N LEU A 78 -9.31 -2.26 -10.48
CA LEU A 78 -8.52 -2.85 -11.57
C LEU A 78 -9.31 -3.88 -12.41
N PRO A 79 -9.90 -4.95 -11.82
CA PRO A 79 -10.73 -5.90 -12.57
C PRO A 79 -12.05 -5.30 -13.07
N ASP A 80 -12.61 -4.31 -12.37
CA ASP A 80 -13.86 -3.62 -12.74
C ASP A 80 -13.63 -2.52 -13.81
N GLY A 81 -12.38 -2.33 -14.28
CA GLY A 81 -12.04 -1.38 -15.34
C GLY A 81 -12.14 0.11 -14.96
N ARG A 82 -12.32 0.41 -13.66
CA ARG A 82 -12.38 1.79 -13.14
C ARG A 82 -11.03 2.47 -13.06
N LEU A 83 -9.94 1.69 -13.15
CA LEU A 83 -8.57 2.15 -13.23
C LEU A 83 -7.90 1.51 -14.45
N SER A 84 -7.27 2.29 -15.33
CA SER A 84 -6.53 1.71 -16.44
C SER A 84 -5.31 0.97 -15.93
N VAL A 85 -5.04 -0.20 -16.51
CA VAL A 85 -3.86 -1.01 -16.22
C VAL A 85 -2.58 -0.22 -16.54
N SER A 86 -2.61 0.63 -17.58
CA SER A 86 -1.49 1.50 -17.93
C SER A 86 -1.19 2.55 -16.86
N GLU A 87 -2.23 3.12 -16.23
CA GLU A 87 -2.07 4.08 -15.13
C GLU A 87 -1.53 3.39 -13.88
N SER A 88 -2.03 2.19 -13.57
CA SER A 88 -1.53 1.39 -12.44
C SER A 88 -0.08 0.94 -12.61
N PHE A 89 0.34 0.67 -13.85
CA PHE A 89 1.71 0.31 -14.18
C PHE A 89 2.64 1.53 -14.14
N PHE A 90 2.16 2.70 -14.57
CA PHE A 90 2.91 3.96 -14.50
C PHE A 90 3.20 4.39 -13.06
N ILE A 91 2.24 4.19 -12.13
CA ILE A 91 2.42 4.49 -10.69
C ILE A 91 3.46 3.56 -10.04
N GLN A 92 3.72 2.40 -10.63
CA GLN A 92 4.62 1.38 -10.08
C GLN A 92 5.97 1.27 -10.78
N ARG A 93 6.21 2.11 -11.78
CA ARG A 93 7.48 2.20 -12.50
C ARG A 93 8.36 3.29 -11.87
#